data_AF-A0A948VT00-F1
#
_entry.id   AF-A0A948VT00-F1
#
_cell.length_a   1.000
_cell.length_b   1.000
_cell.length_c   1.000
_cell.angle_alpha   90.00
_cell.angle_beta   90.00
_cell.angle_gamma   90.00
#
_symmetry.space_group_name_H-M   'P 1'
#
loop_
_entity.id
_entity.type
_entity.pdbx_description
1 polymer ?
#
loop_
_entity_poly.entity_id
_entity_poly.type
_entity_poly.pdbx_seq_one_letter_code
_entity_poly.pdbx_strand_id
1 'polypeptide(L)'
;MTAKPHAFAKFALIGLTAAATMALAGCGGDSGAKVGNGPKGVFISTQDCGGAPKFEIDHCANAIRAAIQVHNNDAPTYDSERVCEAKERSCERTLNDLYRPRLLGFYVELPEEGVPNGEPTAKPLYAAVKGEKGFRAIDGKVYLEADLTLDFSRNAVAAYKAHSGGAPKGSFGG
;
A
#
# COMPACT_ATOMS: atom_id res chain seq x y z
N MET A 1 21.93 6.54 76.60
CA MET A 1 22.08 5.26 77.34
C MET A 1 20.97 4.32 76.90
N THR A 2 21.34 3.05 76.67
CA THR A 2 20.51 1.83 76.64
C THR A 2 19.47 1.60 75.54
N ALA A 3 19.49 0.34 75.06
CA ALA A 3 18.87 -0.20 73.87
C ALA A 3 17.70 -1.17 74.18
N LYS A 4 16.91 -1.47 73.11
CA LYS A 4 16.18 -2.74 72.81
C LYS A 4 14.91 -3.06 73.64
N PRO A 5 14.02 -4.00 73.24
CA PRO A 5 13.79 -4.66 71.91
C PRO A 5 12.32 -5.14 71.58
N HIS A 6 12.18 -5.76 70.38
CA HIS A 6 11.20 -6.80 69.92
C HIS A 6 9.75 -6.35 69.62
N ALA A 7 9.02 -6.89 68.63
CA ALA A 7 9.10 -8.19 67.98
C ALA A 7 8.59 -8.16 66.52
N PHE A 8 9.17 -9.05 65.72
CA PHE A 8 8.68 -9.48 64.42
C PHE A 8 7.45 -10.39 64.61
N ALA A 9 6.39 -10.19 63.81
CA ALA A 9 5.47 -11.25 63.48
C ALA A 9 5.05 -11.12 62.01
N LYS A 10 5.56 -12.07 61.22
CA LYS A 10 5.22 -12.30 59.82
C LYS A 10 3.82 -12.92 59.75
N PHE A 11 2.92 -12.34 58.97
CA PHE A 11 1.84 -13.08 58.33
C PHE A 11 1.81 -12.70 56.86
N ALA A 12 2.44 -13.56 56.06
CA ALA A 12 2.21 -13.65 54.63
C ALA A 12 0.94 -14.48 54.43
N LEU A 13 0.06 -14.06 53.50
CA LEU A 13 -0.35 -14.83 52.32
C LEU A 13 -1.69 -14.33 51.75
N ILE A 14 -1.62 -14.04 50.44
CA ILE A 14 -2.65 -14.23 49.40
C ILE A 14 -3.79 -13.21 49.36
N GLY A 15 -3.64 -12.24 48.44
CA GLY A 15 -4.73 -11.50 47.82
C GLY A 15 -4.44 -11.36 46.33
N LEU A 16 -5.01 -12.28 45.54
CA LEU A 16 -4.92 -12.35 44.09
C LEU A 16 -6.19 -11.71 43.50
N THR A 17 -6.12 -10.49 42.97
CA THR A 17 -7.12 -9.99 42.00
C THR A 17 -6.45 -9.04 41.02
N ALA A 18 -6.27 -9.54 39.81
CA ALA A 18 -5.96 -8.78 38.62
C ALA A 18 -7.20 -8.00 38.14
N ALA A 19 -7.01 -6.77 37.68
CA ALA A 19 -7.87 -6.11 36.70
C ALA A 19 -7.00 -5.16 35.86
N ALA A 20 -6.41 -5.75 34.81
CA ALA A 20 -6.05 -5.03 33.60
C ALA A 20 -7.37 -4.59 32.91
N THR A 21 -7.49 -3.57 32.07
CA THR A 21 -6.59 -2.99 31.07
C THR A 21 -7.11 -1.60 30.70
N MET A 22 -6.18 -0.68 30.47
CA MET A 22 -6.42 0.52 29.69
C MET A 22 -6.85 0.11 28.27
N ALA A 23 -8.09 0.43 27.88
CA ALA A 23 -8.48 0.46 26.47
C ALA A 23 -8.24 1.88 25.96
N LEU A 24 -6.99 2.21 25.63
CA LEU A 24 -6.79 3.18 24.56
C LEU A 24 -7.35 2.50 23.31
N ALA A 25 -8.47 3.00 22.79
CA ALA A 25 -8.94 2.68 21.46
C ALA A 25 -7.86 3.14 20.48
N GLY A 26 -6.91 2.24 20.22
CA GLY A 26 -5.89 2.39 19.21
C GLY A 26 -6.57 2.50 17.86
N CYS A 27 -6.41 3.65 17.23
CA CYS A 27 -6.29 3.75 15.78
C CYS A 27 -5.12 2.83 15.38
N GLY A 28 -5.41 1.61 14.94
CA GLY A 28 -4.37 0.60 14.75
C GLY A 28 -4.94 -0.81 14.77
N GLY A 29 -5.69 -1.14 13.73
CA GLY A 29 -6.08 -2.50 13.43
C GLY A 29 -5.95 -2.67 11.94
N ASP A 30 -4.73 -2.97 11.49
CA ASP A 30 -4.50 -3.68 10.24
C ASP A 30 -5.30 -4.98 10.35
N SER A 31 -6.57 -4.93 9.96
CA SER A 31 -7.35 -6.12 9.71
C SER A 31 -6.69 -6.72 8.50
N GLY A 32 -5.72 -7.60 8.76
CA GLY A 32 -5.00 -8.35 7.74
C GLY A 32 -6.03 -8.93 6.79
N ALA A 33 -6.28 -8.20 5.70
CA ALA A 33 -7.18 -8.61 4.67
C ALA A 33 -6.60 -9.93 4.19
N LYS A 34 -7.38 -11.01 4.29
CA LYS A 34 -6.99 -12.27 3.71
C LYS A 34 -6.73 -11.97 2.23
N VAL A 35 -5.45 -11.97 1.85
CA VAL A 35 -5.01 -11.66 0.50
C VAL A 35 -5.80 -12.56 -0.43
N GLY A 36 -6.43 -11.94 -1.43
CA GLY A 36 -7.58 -12.49 -2.10
C GLY A 36 -7.41 -13.86 -2.73
N ASN A 37 -6.26 -14.35 -3.23
CA ASN A 37 -6.15 -15.58 -4.05
C ASN A 37 -7.05 -15.69 -5.30
N GLY A 38 -8.04 -14.81 -5.48
CA GLY A 38 -8.86 -14.71 -6.66
C GLY A 38 -8.15 -14.02 -7.84
N PRO A 39 -8.90 -13.63 -8.88
CA PRO A 39 -8.36 -12.93 -10.03
C PRO A 39 -7.56 -11.68 -9.65
N LYS A 40 -6.41 -11.51 -10.31
CA LYS A 40 -5.47 -10.40 -10.09
C LYS A 40 -5.26 -9.66 -11.40
N GLY A 41 -5.15 -8.35 -11.33
CA GLY A 41 -4.93 -7.55 -12.53
C GLY A 41 -4.33 -6.19 -12.25
N VAL A 42 -3.92 -5.53 -13.33
CA VAL A 42 -3.35 -4.19 -13.34
C VAL A 42 -4.18 -3.29 -14.24
N PHE A 43 -4.72 -2.24 -13.66
CA PHE A 43 -5.68 -1.34 -14.28
C PHE A 43 -5.35 0.12 -13.99
N ILE A 44 -5.78 1.06 -14.84
CA ILE A 44 -5.53 2.49 -14.63
C ILE A 44 -6.70 3.24 -13.97
N SER A 45 -7.88 2.62 -13.90
CA SER A 45 -9.08 3.23 -13.34
C SER A 45 -10.13 2.19 -12.97
N THR A 46 -11.17 2.63 -12.26
CA THR A 46 -12.35 1.79 -11.96
C THR A 46 -13.04 1.27 -13.21
N GLN A 47 -13.20 2.09 -14.25
CA GLN A 47 -13.82 1.69 -15.52
C GLN A 47 -12.98 0.67 -16.27
N ASP A 48 -11.65 0.85 -16.24
CA ASP A 48 -10.70 -0.07 -16.85
C ASP A 48 -10.72 -1.44 -16.16
N CYS A 49 -10.81 -1.44 -14.83
CA CYS A 49 -10.96 -2.65 -14.02
C CYS A 49 -12.32 -3.33 -14.25
N GLY A 50 -13.44 -2.61 -14.09
CA GLY A 50 -14.78 -3.18 -14.23
C GLY A 50 -15.17 -3.56 -15.67
N GLY A 51 -14.39 -3.15 -16.66
CA GLY A 51 -14.51 -3.61 -18.05
C GLY A 51 -13.77 -4.91 -18.33
N ALA A 52 -12.93 -5.39 -17.41
CA ALA A 52 -12.17 -6.63 -17.56
C ALA A 52 -13.00 -7.86 -17.17
N PRO A 53 -12.82 -9.00 -17.84
CA PRO A 53 -13.50 -10.23 -17.47
C PRO A 53 -13.19 -10.61 -16.02
N LYS A 54 -14.20 -11.03 -15.25
CA LYS A 54 -14.12 -11.43 -13.83
C LYS A 54 -14.02 -10.26 -12.83
N PHE A 55 -13.91 -9.02 -13.28
CA PHE A 55 -13.81 -7.85 -12.41
C PHE A 55 -15.12 -7.07 -12.40
N GLU A 56 -15.85 -7.13 -11.29
CA GLU A 56 -17.07 -6.35 -11.13
C GLU A 56 -16.76 -4.89 -10.76
N ILE A 57 -17.52 -3.96 -11.34
CA ILE A 57 -17.29 -2.52 -11.20
C ILE A 57 -17.31 -2.05 -9.74
N ASP A 58 -18.18 -2.61 -8.91
CA ASP A 58 -18.33 -2.22 -7.51
C ASP A 58 -17.14 -2.68 -6.66
N HIS A 59 -16.64 -3.89 -6.92
CA HIS A 59 -15.41 -4.39 -6.29
C HIS A 59 -14.20 -3.53 -6.68
N CYS A 60 -14.07 -3.22 -7.97
CA CYS A 60 -13.03 -2.32 -8.46
C CYS A 60 -13.13 -0.93 -7.81
N ALA A 61 -14.33 -0.35 -7.73
CA ALA A 61 -14.54 0.98 -7.17
C ALA A 61 -14.11 1.06 -5.71
N ASN A 62 -14.47 0.06 -4.91
CA ASN A 62 -14.13 0.03 -3.49
C ASN A 62 -12.63 -0.17 -3.25
N ALA A 63 -12.03 -1.15 -3.91
CA ALA A 63 -10.61 -1.43 -3.78
C ALA A 63 -9.75 -0.25 -4.26
N ILE A 64 -10.05 0.31 -5.44
CA ILE A 64 -9.28 1.44 -6.00
C ILE A 64 -9.41 2.69 -5.13
N ARG A 65 -10.58 2.97 -4.56
CA ARG A 65 -10.74 4.09 -3.63
C ARG A 65 -9.82 3.95 -2.41
N ALA A 66 -9.74 2.76 -1.83
CA ALA A 66 -8.80 2.48 -0.74
C ALA A 66 -7.34 2.65 -1.19
N ALA A 67 -6.98 2.17 -2.38
CA ALA A 67 -5.63 2.36 -2.93
C ALA A 67 -5.28 3.83 -3.19
N ILE A 68 -6.24 4.68 -3.58
CA ILE A 68 -6.04 6.13 -3.71
C ILE A 68 -5.77 6.75 -2.34
N GLN A 69 -6.46 6.31 -1.29
CA GLN A 69 -6.18 6.78 0.07
C GLN A 69 -4.77 6.38 0.52
N VAL A 70 -4.35 5.14 0.26
CA VAL A 70 -2.97 4.68 0.49
C VAL A 70 -1.97 5.55 -0.28
N HIS A 71 -2.21 5.83 -1.56
CA HIS A 71 -1.36 6.73 -2.33
C HIS A 71 -1.27 8.13 -1.70
N ASN A 72 -2.39 8.68 -1.23
CA ASN A 72 -2.40 10.03 -0.66
C ASN A 72 -1.69 10.10 0.70
N ASN A 73 -1.77 9.04 1.50
CA ASN A 73 -1.22 9.02 2.86
C ASN A 73 0.24 8.55 2.90
N ASP A 74 0.59 7.55 2.07
CA ASP A 74 1.80 6.75 2.25
C ASP A 74 2.81 6.91 1.10
N ALA A 75 2.45 7.60 0.00
CA ALA A 75 3.41 7.86 -1.05
C ALA A 75 4.56 8.76 -0.54
N PRO A 76 5.82 8.47 -0.92
CA PRO A 76 6.94 9.29 -0.48
C PRO A 76 6.80 10.72 -1.03
N THR A 77 7.11 11.69 -0.19
CA THR A 77 7.14 13.12 -0.56
C THR A 77 8.57 13.64 -0.63
N TYR A 78 8.78 14.64 -1.47
CA TYR A 78 10.07 15.24 -1.76
C TYR A 78 9.93 16.77 -1.79
N ASP A 79 10.97 17.48 -1.33
CA ASP A 79 10.93 18.95 -1.21
C ASP A 79 11.03 19.69 -2.55
N SER A 80 11.40 18.99 -3.63
CA SER A 80 11.48 19.57 -4.97
C SER A 80 11.27 18.52 -6.05
N GLU A 81 10.85 18.98 -7.23
CA GLU A 81 10.71 18.16 -8.43
C GLU A 81 11.99 17.40 -8.73
N ARG A 82 13.14 18.09 -8.69
CA ARG A 82 14.46 17.51 -8.97
C ARG A 82 14.78 16.33 -8.05
N VAL A 83 14.47 16.43 -6.75
CA VAL A 83 14.72 15.33 -5.79
C VAL A 83 13.79 14.16 -6.05
N CYS A 84 12.54 14.43 -6.43
CA CYS A 84 11.60 13.39 -6.82
C CYS A 84 12.07 12.67 -8.09
N GLU A 85 12.37 13.40 -9.16
CA GLU A 85 12.79 12.84 -10.47
C GLU A 85 14.14 12.11 -10.41
N ALA A 86 14.97 12.39 -9.40
CA ALA A 86 16.20 11.62 -9.17
C ALA A 86 15.94 10.19 -8.67
N LYS A 87 14.75 9.92 -8.09
CA LYS A 87 14.37 8.63 -7.53
C LYS A 87 13.21 7.97 -8.29
N GLU A 88 12.39 8.77 -8.94
CA GLU A 88 11.14 8.37 -9.58
C GLU A 88 11.13 8.76 -11.06
N ARG A 89 10.41 8.00 -11.89
CA ARG A 89 10.33 8.30 -13.34
C ARG A 89 9.32 9.38 -13.69
N SER A 90 8.33 9.60 -12.83
CA SER A 90 7.28 10.58 -13.04
C SER A 90 6.80 11.11 -11.70
N CYS A 91 6.76 12.44 -11.58
CA CYS A 91 6.40 13.14 -10.37
C CYS A 91 5.20 14.05 -10.60
N GLU A 92 4.51 14.38 -9.51
CA GLU A 92 3.45 15.38 -9.46
C GLU A 92 3.60 16.24 -8.20
N ARG A 93 3.17 17.49 -8.30
CA ARG A 93 3.11 18.41 -7.15
C ARG A 93 1.87 18.11 -6.32
N THR A 94 2.05 18.03 -5.01
CA THR A 94 1.00 17.89 -4.00
C THR A 94 0.42 19.26 -3.63
N LEU A 95 -0.70 19.28 -2.90
CA LEU A 95 -1.32 20.53 -2.41
C LEU A 95 -0.45 21.28 -1.39
N ASN A 96 0.53 20.62 -0.77
CA ASN A 96 1.42 21.21 0.23
C ASN A 96 2.77 21.66 -0.37
N ASP A 97 2.82 21.87 -1.68
CA ASP A 97 4.02 22.24 -2.44
C ASP A 97 5.20 21.26 -2.41
N LEU A 98 4.96 20.06 -1.86
CA LEU A 98 5.86 18.91 -1.99
C LEU A 98 5.60 18.19 -3.31
N TYR A 99 6.52 17.31 -3.70
CA TYR A 99 6.42 16.45 -4.87
C TYR A 99 6.31 14.99 -4.46
N ARG A 100 5.58 14.18 -5.23
CA ARG A 100 5.46 12.73 -5.00
C ARG A 100 5.47 11.97 -6.33
N PRO A 101 5.73 10.65 -6.34
CA PRO A 101 5.63 9.88 -7.57
C PRO A 101 4.18 9.87 -8.06
N ARG A 102 3.98 10.03 -9.37
CA ARG A 102 2.65 10.07 -9.98
C ARG A 102 1.98 8.70 -9.89
N LEU A 103 0.74 8.67 -9.41
CA LEU A 103 -0.09 7.47 -9.47
C LEU A 103 -0.45 7.15 -10.92
N LEU A 104 -0.09 5.97 -11.39
CA LEU A 104 -0.31 5.56 -12.79
C LEU A 104 -1.31 4.41 -12.95
N GLY A 105 -1.60 3.69 -11.87
CA GLY A 105 -2.57 2.62 -11.90
C GLY A 105 -2.71 1.92 -10.57
N PHE A 106 -3.32 0.75 -10.62
CA PHE A 106 -3.73 -0.04 -9.49
C PHE A 106 -3.50 -1.52 -9.77
N TYR A 107 -2.89 -2.22 -8.81
CA TYR A 107 -2.96 -3.66 -8.75
C TYR A 107 -4.25 -4.00 -8.01
N VAL A 108 -5.15 -4.77 -8.61
CA VAL A 108 -6.41 -5.19 -7.99
C VAL A 108 -6.38 -6.70 -7.83
N GLU A 109 -6.75 -7.16 -6.64
CA GLU A 109 -6.89 -8.58 -6.32
C GLU A 109 -8.28 -8.81 -5.71
N LEU A 110 -9.06 -9.65 -6.39
CA LEU A 110 -10.39 -10.04 -5.94
C LEU A 110 -10.30 -11.19 -4.93
N PRO A 111 -11.32 -11.35 -4.07
CA PRO A 111 -11.42 -12.53 -3.23
C PRO A 111 -11.55 -13.80 -4.08
N GLU A 112 -11.05 -14.91 -3.55
CA GLU A 112 -11.26 -16.24 -4.11
C GLU A 112 -12.76 -16.57 -4.19
N GLU A 113 -13.15 -17.23 -5.28
CA GLU A 113 -14.55 -17.58 -5.50
C GLU A 113 -15.06 -18.51 -4.38
N GLY A 114 -16.25 -18.20 -3.86
CA GLY A 114 -16.85 -18.98 -2.78
C GLY A 114 -16.33 -18.64 -1.38
N VAL A 115 -15.46 -17.64 -1.21
CA VAL A 115 -15.10 -17.08 0.10
C VAL A 115 -16.17 -16.08 0.55
N PRO A 116 -16.98 -16.39 1.59
CA PRO A 116 -17.98 -15.45 2.09
C PRO A 116 -17.29 -14.24 2.72
N ASN A 117 -17.75 -13.03 2.39
CA ASN A 117 -17.20 -11.76 2.87
C ASN A 117 -15.72 -11.52 2.50
N GLY A 118 -15.22 -12.14 1.44
CA GLY A 118 -13.91 -11.76 0.91
C GLY A 118 -13.97 -10.33 0.37
N GLU A 119 -13.01 -9.49 0.76
CA GLU A 119 -12.94 -8.10 0.29
C GLU A 119 -11.91 -7.96 -0.83
N PRO A 120 -12.24 -7.25 -1.93
CA PRO A 120 -11.28 -6.93 -2.96
C PRO A 120 -10.24 -5.96 -2.39
N THR A 121 -8.98 -6.18 -2.76
CA THR A 121 -7.87 -5.32 -2.33
C THR A 121 -7.26 -4.64 -3.55
N ALA A 122 -6.69 -3.45 -3.35
CA ALA A 122 -5.87 -2.84 -4.37
C ALA A 122 -4.67 -2.11 -3.80
N LYS A 123 -3.63 -1.98 -4.62
CA LYS A 123 -2.40 -1.23 -4.31
C LYS A 123 -2.16 -0.15 -5.36
N PRO A 124 -1.76 1.06 -4.96
CA PRO A 124 -1.35 2.08 -5.91
C PRO A 124 -0.06 1.68 -6.62
N LEU A 125 0.01 1.99 -7.90
CA LEU A 125 1.13 1.65 -8.77
C LEU A 125 1.76 2.89 -9.41
N TYR A 126 3.07 2.83 -9.54
CA TYR A 126 3.94 3.87 -10.07
C TYR A 126 4.79 3.30 -11.20
N ALA A 127 5.46 4.17 -11.94
CA ALA A 127 6.38 3.75 -12.98
C ALA A 127 7.51 2.88 -12.40
N ALA A 128 7.87 1.82 -13.13
CA ALA A 128 9.02 1.02 -12.79
C ALA A 128 10.31 1.82 -13.02
N VAL A 129 11.22 1.82 -12.04
CA VAL A 129 12.38 2.72 -12.05
C VAL A 129 13.57 2.15 -12.84
N LYS A 130 13.67 0.83 -13.03
CA LYS A 130 14.80 0.19 -13.73
C LYS A 130 14.49 -0.13 -15.19
N GLY A 131 13.43 0.46 -15.75
CA GLY A 131 13.04 0.30 -17.16
C GLY A 131 12.25 -0.99 -17.44
N GLU A 132 11.74 -1.65 -16.40
CA GLU A 132 10.87 -2.80 -16.57
C GLU A 132 9.57 -2.43 -17.28
N LYS A 133 9.04 -3.37 -18.09
CA LYS A 133 7.76 -3.22 -18.77
C LYS A 133 6.60 -3.50 -17.81
N GLY A 134 6.31 -2.52 -16.97
CA GLY A 134 5.25 -2.62 -15.98
C GLY A 134 5.32 -1.52 -14.93
N PHE A 135 4.86 -1.88 -13.74
CA PHE A 135 4.69 -0.94 -12.64
C PHE A 135 5.33 -1.44 -11.35
N ARG A 136 5.53 -0.52 -10.42
CA ARG A 136 6.05 -0.76 -9.07
C ARG A 136 5.03 -0.31 -8.03
N ALA A 137 4.79 -1.09 -6.98
CA ALA A 137 4.03 -0.67 -5.81
C ALA A 137 4.92 0.02 -4.76
N ILE A 138 4.32 0.64 -3.74
CA ILE A 138 5.04 1.32 -2.64
C ILE A 138 6.05 0.37 -1.96
N ASP A 139 5.66 -0.90 -1.76
CA ASP A 139 6.48 -1.96 -1.16
C ASP A 139 7.67 -2.40 -2.05
N GLY A 140 7.83 -1.80 -3.23
CA GLY A 140 8.89 -2.12 -4.19
C GLY A 140 8.60 -3.34 -5.06
N LYS A 141 7.47 -4.04 -4.86
CA LYS A 141 7.07 -5.15 -5.73
C LYS A 141 6.78 -4.63 -7.14
N VAL A 142 7.29 -5.34 -8.14
CA VAL A 142 7.11 -5.02 -9.55
C VAL A 142 6.09 -5.97 -10.17
N TYR A 143 5.15 -5.43 -10.94
CA TYR A 143 4.14 -6.15 -11.70
C TYR A 143 4.44 -5.95 -13.19
N LEU A 144 4.77 -7.04 -13.87
CA LEU A 144 5.24 -7.03 -15.25
C LEU A 144 4.11 -7.38 -16.21
N GLU A 145 4.09 -6.76 -17.39
CA GLU A 145 3.17 -7.14 -18.48
C GLU A 145 3.34 -8.61 -18.90
N ALA A 146 4.56 -9.15 -18.77
CA ALA A 146 4.85 -10.53 -19.11
C ALA A 146 4.33 -11.56 -18.08
N ASP A 147 3.80 -11.12 -16.94
CA ASP A 147 3.24 -12.00 -15.93
C ASP A 147 1.84 -12.46 -16.36
N LEU A 148 1.77 -13.68 -16.89
CA LEU A 148 0.54 -14.30 -17.39
C LEU A 148 -0.48 -14.62 -16.28
N THR A 149 -0.12 -14.46 -15.01
CA THR A 149 -1.05 -14.62 -13.88
C THR A 149 -1.85 -13.36 -13.59
N LEU A 150 -1.51 -12.24 -14.23
CA LEU A 150 -2.17 -10.95 -14.08
C LEU A 150 -2.97 -10.61 -15.33
N ASP A 151 -4.21 -10.16 -15.16
CA ASP A 151 -4.91 -9.46 -16.22
C ASP A 151 -4.31 -8.05 -16.37
N PHE A 152 -3.59 -7.83 -17.45
CA PHE A 152 -2.92 -6.55 -17.70
C PHE A 152 -3.71 -5.78 -18.76
N SER A 153 -4.43 -4.75 -18.34
CA SER A 153 -5.31 -4.02 -19.26
C SER A 153 -4.52 -3.32 -20.36
N ARG A 154 -5.13 -3.16 -21.54
CA ARG A 154 -4.51 -2.40 -22.65
C ARG A 154 -4.17 -0.97 -22.25
N ASN A 155 -4.99 -0.36 -21.38
CA ASN A 155 -4.77 0.98 -20.88
C ASN A 155 -3.58 1.04 -19.92
N ALA A 156 -3.41 0.02 -19.07
CA ALA A 156 -2.23 -0.14 -18.22
C ALA A 156 -0.96 -0.31 -19.07
N VAL A 157 -1.03 -1.07 -20.17
CA VAL A 157 0.08 -1.20 -21.12
C VAL A 157 0.46 0.15 -21.72
N ALA A 158 -0.52 0.93 -22.15
CA ALA A 158 -0.28 2.27 -22.68
C ALA A 158 0.35 3.20 -21.62
N ALA A 159 -0.15 3.16 -20.39
CA ALA A 159 0.32 4.00 -19.30
C ALA A 159 1.79 3.72 -18.93
N TYR A 160 2.18 2.46 -18.73
CA TYR A 160 3.59 2.19 -18.40
C TYR A 160 4.51 2.53 -19.59
N LYS A 161 4.07 2.36 -20.85
CA LYS A 161 4.89 2.75 -22.01
C LYS A 161 5.14 4.26 -22.03
N ALA A 162 4.13 5.05 -21.69
CA ALA A 162 4.25 6.51 -21.64
C ALA A 162 5.16 7.01 -20.49
N HIS A 163 5.26 6.27 -19.38
CA HIS A 163 5.89 6.76 -18.15
C HIS A 163 7.13 5.98 -17.68
N SER A 164 7.24 4.69 -18.00
CA SER A 164 8.37 3.81 -17.67
C SER A 164 9.37 3.67 -18.84
N GLY A 165 8.96 3.98 -20.08
CA GLY A 165 9.70 3.72 -21.32
C GLY A 165 10.76 4.76 -21.74
N GLY A 166 11.01 5.80 -20.95
CA GLY A 166 12.01 6.83 -21.27
C GLY A 166 13.35 6.58 -20.59
N ALA A 167 14.47 6.78 -21.31
CA ALA A 167 15.76 6.98 -20.68
C ALA A 167 15.63 8.06 -19.58
N PRO A 168 16.32 7.93 -18.43
CA PRO A 168 16.26 8.97 -17.40
C PRO A 168 16.65 10.32 -18.03
N LYS A 169 15.82 11.34 -17.82
CA LYS A 169 16.08 12.73 -18.24
C LYS A 169 17.29 13.25 -17.46
N GLY A 170 18.49 12.85 -17.90
CA GLY A 170 19.73 13.16 -17.18
C GLY A 170 21.01 12.86 -17.97
N SER A 171 20.93 12.26 -19.16
CA SER A 171 22.11 12.10 -20.02
C SER A 171 22.20 13.25 -21.04
N PHE A 172 22.42 14.46 -20.56
CA PHE A 172 23.11 15.47 -21.36
C PHE A 172 24.59 15.33 -21.03
N GLY A 173 25.28 14.47 -21.78
CA GLY A 173 26.75 14.39 -21.76
C GLY A 173 27.35 15.71 -22.22
N GLY A 174 28.39 16.15 -21.50
CA GLY A 174 29.12 17.39 -21.73
C GLY A 174 30.09 17.36 -22.90
#